data_AF-A0A920P520-F1
#
_entry.id   AF-A0A920P520-F1
#
_cell.length_a   1.000
_cell.length_b   1.000
_cell.length_c   1.000
_cell.angle_alpha   90.00
_cell.angle_beta   90.00
_cell.angle_gamma   90.00
#
_symmetry.space_group_name_H-M   'P 1'
#
loop_
_entity.id
_entity.type
_entity.pdbx_description
1 polymer ?
#
loop_
_entity_poly.entity_id
_entity_poly.type
_entity_poly.pdbx_seq_one_letter_code
_entity_poly.pdbx_strand_id
1 'polypeptide(L)'
;MTEIYDYLRLLWARIGIPHCHSCGDPVLRQPATQIVDQLLGLPDGTRIEVLAPLVRGRKGEFAAMFERARKEGFVRVRADGETYDLTEPPQLNRYENHDISVVVDRLVVRADDRERMADSVETALRTGDGALQVVEHIKGSEPVEHVFSERYACQTCGTSLSELEPRQFSFNSPYGAFR
;
A
#
# COMPACT_ATOMS: atom_id res chain seq x y z
N MET A 1 -26.74 -14.30 -28.17
CA MET A 1 -25.95 -13.87 -27.00
C MET A 1 -26.81 -14.14 -25.77
N THR A 2 -26.30 -14.85 -24.78
CA THR A 2 -27.05 -15.19 -23.56
C THR A 2 -26.85 -14.08 -22.53
N GLU A 3 -27.94 -13.60 -21.91
CA GLU A 3 -27.92 -12.55 -20.88
C GLU A 3 -26.98 -12.89 -19.70
N ILE A 4 -26.71 -14.18 -19.48
CA ILE A 4 -25.75 -14.69 -18.49
C ILE A 4 -24.39 -13.98 -18.60
N TYR A 5 -23.90 -13.76 -19.83
CA TYR A 5 -22.60 -13.10 -20.03
C TYR A 5 -22.64 -11.63 -19.60
N ASP A 6 -23.76 -10.95 -19.80
CA ASP A 6 -23.94 -9.56 -19.39
C ASP A 6 -23.95 -9.43 -17.86
N TYR A 7 -24.59 -10.36 -17.17
CA TYR A 7 -24.56 -10.44 -15.70
C TYR A 7 -23.16 -10.79 -15.16
N LEU A 8 -22.43 -11.70 -15.80
CA LEU A 8 -21.06 -12.04 -15.38
C LEU A 8 -20.11 -10.85 -15.50
N ARG A 9 -20.21 -10.05 -16.57
CA ARG A 9 -19.42 -8.81 -16.72
C ARG A 9 -19.71 -7.80 -15.63
N LEU A 10 -20.98 -7.63 -15.25
CA LEU A 10 -21.37 -6.77 -14.14
C LEU A 10 -20.82 -7.29 -12.80
N LEU A 11 -20.90 -8.61 -12.58
CA LEU A 11 -20.38 -9.26 -11.37
C LEU A 11 -18.87 -9.03 -11.23
N TRP A 12 -18.09 -9.35 -12.26
CA TRP A 12 -16.63 -9.18 -12.23
C TRP A 12 -16.20 -7.72 -12.10
N ALA A 13 -16.91 -6.78 -12.72
CA ALA A 13 -16.60 -5.37 -12.57
C ALA A 13 -16.93 -4.82 -11.17
N ARG A 14 -17.96 -5.37 -10.50
CA ARG A 14 -18.43 -4.84 -9.21
C ARG A 14 -17.76 -5.47 -7.99
N ILE A 15 -17.52 -6.77 -8.02
CA ILE A 15 -16.99 -7.53 -6.87
C ILE A 15 -15.73 -8.33 -7.21
N GLY A 16 -15.23 -8.24 -8.44
CA GLY A 16 -13.97 -8.88 -8.82
C GLY A 16 -12.80 -8.20 -8.13
N ILE A 17 -11.90 -9.03 -7.58
CA ILE A 17 -10.61 -8.58 -7.05
C ILE A 17 -9.62 -8.68 -8.21
N PRO A 18 -9.14 -7.55 -8.77
CA PRO A 18 -8.15 -7.61 -9.82
C PRO A 18 -6.79 -8.02 -9.24
N HIS A 19 -6.00 -8.76 -10.01
CA HIS A 19 -4.66 -9.19 -9.64
C HIS A 19 -3.64 -8.62 -10.65
N CYS A 20 -2.41 -8.27 -10.22
CA CYS A 20 -1.34 -7.88 -11.15
C CYS A 20 -1.02 -9.07 -12.06
N HIS A 21 -1.01 -8.86 -13.38
CA HIS A 21 -0.66 -9.92 -14.33
C HIS A 21 0.81 -10.36 -14.24
N SER A 22 1.69 -9.52 -13.68
CA SER A 22 3.13 -9.82 -13.55
C SER A 22 3.49 -10.57 -12.27
N CYS A 23 2.88 -10.24 -11.12
CA CYS A 23 3.21 -10.87 -9.82
C CYS A 23 2.05 -11.63 -9.18
N GLY A 24 0.81 -11.43 -9.62
CA GLY A 24 -0.38 -12.10 -9.05
C GLY A 24 -1.01 -11.40 -7.84
N ASP A 25 -0.39 -10.36 -7.30
CA ASP A 25 -0.88 -9.68 -6.09
C ASP A 25 -2.22 -8.95 -6.33
N PRO A 26 -3.14 -8.94 -5.34
CA PRO A 26 -4.38 -8.15 -5.42
C PRO A 26 -4.12 -6.66 -5.58
N VAL A 27 -4.88 -6.00 -6.47
CA VAL A 27 -4.80 -4.56 -6.73
C VAL A 27 -6.09 -3.89 -6.31
N LEU A 28 -6.21 -3.58 -5.02
CA LEU A 28 -7.39 -2.92 -4.48
C LEU A 28 -7.13 -1.43 -4.32
N ARG A 29 -8.01 -0.61 -4.91
CA ARG A 29 -8.09 0.82 -4.62
C ARG A 29 -8.98 1.02 -3.39
N GLN A 30 -8.48 1.74 -2.41
CA GLN A 30 -9.22 2.15 -1.22
C GLN A 30 -8.93 3.63 -0.93
N PRO A 31 -9.93 4.50 -0.80
CA PRO A 31 -9.71 5.89 -0.42
C PRO A 31 -9.20 5.98 1.02
N ALA A 32 -8.41 7.02 1.34
CA ALA A 32 -7.90 7.27 2.69
C ALA A 32 -8.98 7.14 3.78
N THR A 33 -10.20 7.65 3.54
CA THR A 33 -11.31 7.56 4.51
C THR A 33 -11.67 6.12 4.85
N GLN A 34 -11.73 5.23 3.86
CA GLN A 34 -12.03 3.82 4.06
C GLN A 34 -10.88 3.09 4.76
N ILE A 35 -9.64 3.48 4.49
CA ILE A 35 -8.46 2.95 5.18
C ILE A 35 -8.52 3.35 6.66
N VAL A 36 -8.80 4.61 6.96
CA VAL A 36 -8.97 5.11 8.35
C VAL A 36 -10.07 4.33 9.06
N ASP A 37 -11.24 4.16 8.44
CA ASP A 37 -12.35 3.43 9.06
C ASP A 37 -12.00 1.96 9.32
N GLN A 38 -11.21 1.31 8.45
CA GLN A 38 -10.70 -0.05 8.68
C GLN A 38 -9.71 -0.11 9.86
N LEU A 39 -8.78 0.84 9.93
CA LEU A 39 -7.80 0.89 11.02
C LEU A 39 -8.44 1.21 12.38
N LEU A 40 -9.47 2.05 12.40
CA LEU A 40 -10.29 2.30 13.61
C LEU A 40 -11.17 1.11 13.99
N GLY A 41 -11.40 0.16 13.08
CA GLY A 41 -12.07 -1.10 13.37
C GLY A 41 -11.21 -2.11 14.12
N LEU A 42 -9.90 -1.87 14.24
CA LEU A 42 -9.00 -2.70 15.05
C LEU A 42 -9.35 -2.57 16.55
N PRO A 43 -9.01 -3.57 17.38
CA PRO A 43 -9.27 -3.50 18.81
C PRO A 43 -8.67 -2.25 19.47
N ASP A 44 -9.40 -1.62 20.39
CA ASP A 44 -8.92 -0.46 21.13
C ASP A 44 -7.63 -0.77 21.90
N GLY A 45 -6.67 0.15 21.85
CA GLY A 45 -5.35 -0.04 22.46
C GLY A 45 -4.34 -0.80 21.60
N THR A 46 -4.71 -1.23 20.39
CA THR A 46 -3.79 -1.83 19.42
C THR A 46 -2.72 -0.83 19.00
N ARG A 47 -1.45 -1.24 18.99
CA ARG A 47 -0.34 -0.37 18.56
C ARG A 47 -0.08 -0.58 17.08
N ILE A 48 -0.06 0.50 16.31
CA ILE A 48 0.20 0.44 14.87
C ILE A 48 1.34 1.38 14.48
N GLU A 49 2.11 0.98 13.48
CA GLU A 49 3.06 1.86 12.80
C GLU A 49 2.56 2.13 11.39
N VAL A 50 2.38 3.40 11.05
CA VAL A 50 1.97 3.85 9.72
C VAL A 50 3.23 4.13 8.91
N LEU A 51 3.42 3.40 7.81
CA LEU A 51 4.62 3.37 7.01
C LEU A 51 4.34 3.82 5.57
N ALA A 52 5.21 4.65 5.02
CA ALA A 52 5.20 5.04 3.61
C ALA A 52 6.26 4.23 2.84
N PRO A 53 5.87 3.25 2.01
CA PRO A 53 6.82 2.46 1.23
C PRO A 53 7.45 3.29 0.12
N LEU A 54 8.77 3.47 0.16
CA LEU A 54 9.53 4.21 -0.85
C LEU A 54 10.19 3.28 -1.88
N VAL A 55 10.61 2.10 -1.42
CA VAL A 55 11.27 1.09 -2.25
C VAL A 55 10.72 -0.27 -1.84
N ARG A 56 10.43 -1.12 -2.84
CA ARG A 56 10.07 -2.50 -2.60
C ARG A 56 10.78 -3.44 -3.56
N GLY A 57 11.47 -4.44 -3.04
CA GLY A 57 12.14 -5.48 -3.82
C GLY A 57 13.08 -4.97 -4.91
N ARG A 58 13.73 -3.80 -4.73
CA ARG A 58 14.64 -3.23 -5.74
C ARG A 58 16.07 -3.21 -5.26
N LYS A 59 17.00 -3.37 -6.21
CA LYS A 59 18.44 -3.30 -5.97
C LYS A 59 18.94 -1.86 -5.93
N GLY A 60 19.79 -1.54 -4.96
CA GLY A 60 20.45 -0.24 -4.86
C GLY A 60 20.84 0.14 -3.44
N GLU A 61 21.66 1.18 -3.32
CA GLU A 61 22.14 1.68 -2.01
C GLU A 61 21.21 2.75 -1.42
N PHE A 62 20.37 3.37 -2.24
CA PHE A 62 19.33 4.34 -1.87
C PHE A 62 19.76 5.53 -0.98
N ALA A 63 21.05 5.86 -0.89
CA ALA A 63 21.56 6.97 -0.07
C ALA A 63 20.88 8.33 -0.34
N ALA A 64 20.65 8.66 -1.62
CA ALA A 64 19.96 9.90 -2.00
C ALA A 64 18.49 9.94 -1.53
N MET A 65 17.84 8.77 -1.41
CA MET A 65 16.47 8.67 -0.93
C MET A 65 16.39 8.86 0.59
N PHE A 66 17.34 8.31 1.36
CA PHE A 66 17.42 8.58 2.81
C PHE A 66 17.64 10.08 3.10
N GLU A 67 18.54 10.71 2.35
CA GLU A 67 18.79 12.16 2.47
C GLU A 67 17.55 13.00 2.12
N ARG A 68 16.78 12.58 1.12
CA ARG A 68 15.51 13.23 0.79
C ARG A 68 14.48 13.06 1.90
N ALA A 69 14.29 11.84 2.41
CA ALA A 69 13.37 11.58 3.51
C ALA A 69 13.73 12.42 4.76
N ARG A 70 15.03 12.54 5.07
CA ARG A 70 15.50 13.40 6.17
C ARG A 70 15.15 14.88 5.95
N LYS A 71 15.32 15.39 4.73
CA LYS A 71 14.95 16.77 4.37
C LYS A 71 13.44 17.02 4.43
N GLU A 72 12.64 16.00 4.17
CA GLU A 72 11.18 16.04 4.32
C GLU A 72 10.73 15.98 5.80
N GLY A 73 11.67 15.84 6.74
CA GLY A 73 11.42 15.92 8.19
C GLY A 73 11.18 14.58 8.85
N PHE A 74 11.35 13.46 8.13
CA PHE A 74 11.23 12.14 8.71
C PHE A 74 12.45 11.79 9.57
N VAL A 75 12.19 11.06 10.67
CA VAL A 75 13.23 10.69 11.65
C VAL A 75 13.62 9.22 11.54
N ARG A 76 12.70 8.34 11.14
CA ARG A 76 12.92 6.90 11.14
C ARG A 76 12.58 6.27 9.80
N VAL A 77 13.32 5.24 9.47
CA VAL A 77 13.11 4.42 8.28
C VAL A 77 13.17 2.95 8.66
N ARG A 78 12.33 2.13 8.07
CA ARG A 78 12.36 0.68 8.15
C ARG A 78 12.98 0.15 6.87
N ALA A 79 14.12 -0.52 6.97
CA ALA A 79 14.81 -1.16 5.85
C ALA A 79 14.91 -2.66 6.14
N ASP A 80 14.41 -3.49 5.23
CA ASP A 80 14.44 -4.95 5.29
C ASP A 80 13.90 -5.53 6.62
N GLY A 81 12.85 -4.90 7.15
CA GLY A 81 12.20 -5.31 8.41
C GLY A 81 12.76 -4.67 9.67
N GLU A 82 13.95 -4.05 9.61
CA GLU A 82 14.57 -3.40 10.75
C GLU A 82 14.39 -1.87 10.72
N THR A 83 14.21 -1.25 11.88
CA THR A 83 14.01 0.21 11.98
C THR A 83 15.29 0.92 12.37
N TYR A 84 15.67 1.92 11.58
CA TYR A 84 16.84 2.75 11.72
C TYR A 84 16.47 4.23 11.91
N ASP A 85 17.35 4.99 12.53
CA ASP A 85 17.27 6.45 12.57
C ASP A 85 17.85 7.02 11.26
N LEU A 86 17.18 7.99 10.65
CA LEU A 86 17.64 8.63 9.40
C LEU A 86 18.88 9.51 9.62
N THR A 87 19.27 9.78 10.87
CA THR A 87 20.56 10.39 11.21
C THR A 87 21.72 9.45 10.94
N GLU A 88 21.51 8.14 11.13
CA GLU A 88 22.48 7.07 10.89
C GLU A 88 21.84 5.96 10.04
N PRO A 89 21.58 6.23 8.73
CA PRO A 89 20.91 5.28 7.87
C PRO A 89 21.81 4.04 7.61
N PRO A 90 21.20 2.86 7.39
CA PRO A 90 21.97 1.65 7.11
C PRO A 90 22.69 1.74 5.76
N GLN A 91 23.85 1.10 5.66
CA GLN A 91 24.50 0.88 4.37
C GLN A 91 23.88 -0.33 3.69
N LEU A 92 23.16 -0.10 2.60
CA LEU A 92 22.49 -1.13 1.82
C LEU A 92 23.39 -1.66 0.68
N ASN A 93 23.26 -2.94 0.37
CA ASN A 93 24.04 -3.60 -0.67
C ASN A 93 23.43 -3.38 -2.06
N ARG A 94 24.14 -2.67 -2.94
CA ARG A 94 23.70 -2.41 -4.32
C ARG A 94 23.28 -3.63 -5.15
N TYR A 95 23.68 -4.85 -4.79
CA TYR A 95 23.40 -6.07 -5.56
C TYR A 95 22.21 -6.88 -5.04
N GLU A 96 21.66 -6.52 -3.88
CA GLU A 96 20.56 -7.20 -3.20
C GLU A 96 19.28 -6.39 -3.30
N ASN A 97 18.13 -7.08 -3.20
CA ASN A 97 16.83 -6.42 -3.21
C ASN A 97 16.54 -5.91 -1.80
N HIS A 98 16.07 -4.66 -1.71
CA HIS A 98 15.72 -4.02 -0.45
C HIS A 98 14.28 -3.55 -0.44
N ASP A 99 13.65 -3.61 0.73
CA ASP A 99 12.35 -3.05 1.06
C ASP A 99 12.54 -1.91 2.06
N ILE A 100 12.16 -0.69 1.66
CA ILE A 100 12.43 0.52 2.43
C ILE A 100 11.16 1.34 2.57
N SER A 101 10.74 1.54 3.81
CA SER A 101 9.55 2.29 4.18
C SER A 101 9.89 3.34 5.23
N VAL A 102 9.44 4.57 5.05
CA VAL A 102 9.61 5.61 6.07
C VAL A 102 8.53 5.48 7.14
N VAL A 103 8.89 5.66 8.40
CA VAL A 103 7.92 5.65 9.51
C VAL A 103 7.28 7.02 9.61
N VAL A 104 5.98 7.11 9.32
CA VAL A 104 5.22 8.36 9.32
C VAL A 104 4.68 8.66 10.71
N ASP A 105 4.00 7.70 11.33
CA ASP A 105 3.50 7.85 12.69
C ASP A 105 3.47 6.49 13.42
N ARG A 106 3.46 6.55 14.75
CA ARG A 106 3.23 5.43 15.65
C ARG A 106 2.02 5.76 16.51
N LEU A 107 0.94 5.03 16.28
CA LEU A 107 -0.35 5.31 16.87
C LEU A 107 -0.78 4.17 17.80
N VAL A 108 -1.61 4.51 18.76
CA VAL A 108 -2.42 3.54 19.48
C VAL A 108 -3.84 3.75 18.98
N VAL A 109 -4.48 2.70 18.47
CA VAL A 109 -5.85 2.77 17.97
C VAL A 109 -6.76 3.16 19.13
N ARG A 110 -7.44 4.30 18.95
CA ARG A 110 -8.49 4.83 19.81
C ARG A 110 -9.53 5.54 18.95
N ALA A 111 -10.80 5.44 19.32
CA ALA A 111 -11.89 6.05 18.57
C ALA A 111 -11.76 7.60 18.47
N ASP A 112 -11.21 8.23 19.52
CA ASP A 112 -11.04 9.69 19.59
C ASP A 112 -9.90 10.20 18.71
N ASP A 113 -8.97 9.34 18.29
CA ASP A 113 -7.76 9.70 17.53
C ASP A 113 -7.98 9.70 15.99
N ARG A 114 -9.25 9.76 15.53
CA ARG A 114 -9.60 9.66 14.10
C ARG A 114 -8.93 10.72 13.22
N GLU A 115 -8.90 11.98 13.66
CA GLU A 115 -8.28 13.08 12.89
C GLU A 115 -6.78 12.84 12.71
N ARG A 116 -6.08 12.49 13.80
CA ARG A 116 -4.65 12.17 13.75
C ARG A 116 -4.37 10.97 12.85
N MET A 117 -5.18 9.92 12.94
CA MET A 117 -5.04 8.75 12.08
C MET A 117 -5.24 9.12 10.60
N ALA A 118 -6.22 9.97 10.28
CA ALA A 118 -6.42 10.47 8.93
C ALA A 118 -5.21 11.25 8.42
N ASP A 119 -4.67 12.18 9.21
CA ASP A 119 -3.48 12.95 8.85
C ASP A 119 -2.26 12.05 8.59
N SER A 120 -2.05 11.03 9.42
CA SER A 120 -0.98 10.04 9.24
C SER A 120 -1.16 9.22 7.97
N VAL A 121 -2.39 8.75 7.71
CA VAL A 121 -2.74 7.94 6.53
C VAL A 121 -2.55 8.75 5.25
N GLU A 122 -3.07 9.98 5.19
CA GLU A 122 -2.90 10.87 4.04
C GLU A 122 -1.42 11.21 3.79
N THR A 123 -0.67 11.47 4.86
CA THR A 123 0.77 11.74 4.74
C THR A 123 1.51 10.52 4.21
N ALA A 124 1.22 9.33 4.72
CA ALA A 124 1.86 8.12 4.27
C ALA A 124 1.52 7.76 2.82
N LEU A 125 0.27 7.91 2.42
CA LEU A 125 -0.15 7.73 1.03
C LEU A 125 0.52 8.73 0.10
N ARG A 126 0.60 10.01 0.49
CA ARG A 126 1.29 11.03 -0.31
C ARG A 126 2.79 10.73 -0.47
N THR A 127 3.46 10.33 0.61
CA THR A 127 4.90 10.01 0.62
C THR A 127 5.19 8.70 -0.12
N GLY A 128 4.33 7.70 0.02
CA GLY A 128 4.43 6.38 -0.63
C GLY A 128 3.84 6.32 -2.04
N ASP A 129 3.61 7.46 -2.69
CA ASP A 129 3.03 7.57 -4.05
C ASP A 129 1.71 6.81 -4.25
N GLY A 130 0.83 6.90 -3.26
CA GLY A 130 -0.49 6.26 -3.22
C GLY A 130 -0.48 4.87 -2.57
N ALA A 131 0.66 4.40 -2.04
CA ALA A 131 0.76 3.18 -1.25
C ALA A 131 1.01 3.49 0.24
N LEU A 132 0.45 2.64 1.10
CA LEU A 132 0.58 2.69 2.54
C LEU A 132 0.83 1.27 3.07
N GLN A 133 1.66 1.14 4.08
CA GLN A 133 1.83 -0.09 4.85
C GLN A 133 1.56 0.21 6.32
N VAL A 134 0.89 -0.69 7.02
CA VAL A 134 0.61 -0.57 8.45
C VAL A 134 1.10 -1.83 9.15
N VAL A 135 1.93 -1.66 10.17
CA VAL A 135 2.39 -2.77 11.00
C VAL A 135 1.60 -2.75 12.29
N GLU A 136 0.78 -3.77 12.48
CA GLU A 136 -0.01 -4.01 13.68
C GLU A 136 0.80 -4.84 14.68
N HIS A 137 1.00 -4.29 15.88
CA HIS A 137 1.75 -4.94 16.95
C HIS A 137 0.79 -5.61 17.94
N ILE A 138 0.68 -6.94 17.85
CA ILE A 138 -0.15 -7.76 18.73
C ILE A 138 0.70 -8.27 19.90
N LYS A 139 0.21 -8.12 21.13
CA LYS A 139 0.94 -8.61 22.32
C LYS A 139 1.06 -10.13 22.28
N GLY A 140 2.31 -10.64 22.26
CA GLY A 140 2.58 -12.07 22.33
C GLY A 140 2.42 -12.81 20.99
N SER A 141 2.38 -12.09 19.87
CA SER A 141 2.34 -12.66 18.52
C SER A 141 3.26 -11.87 17.59
N GLU A 142 3.57 -12.45 16.42
CA GLU A 142 4.30 -11.72 15.39
C GLU A 142 3.47 -10.52 14.88
N PRO A 143 4.13 -9.41 14.51
CA PRO A 143 3.44 -8.27 13.93
C PRO A 143 2.70 -8.66 12.64
N VAL A 144 1.50 -8.12 12.45
CA VAL A 144 0.72 -8.31 11.23
C VAL A 144 0.94 -7.11 10.32
N GLU A 145 1.35 -7.36 9.07
CA GLU A 145 1.53 -6.29 8.10
C GLU A 145 0.30 -6.17 7.19
N HIS A 146 -0.27 -4.98 7.14
CA HIS A 146 -1.37 -4.60 6.26
C HIS A 146 -0.85 -3.67 5.18
N VAL A 147 -1.38 -3.82 3.97
CA VAL A 147 -0.98 -3.02 2.82
C VAL A 147 -2.20 -2.41 2.17
N PHE A 148 -2.16 -1.10 1.93
CA PHE A 148 -3.25 -0.32 1.36
C PHE A 148 -2.77 0.49 0.16
N SER A 149 -3.68 0.77 -0.78
CA SER A 149 -3.41 1.55 -1.98
C SER A 149 -4.58 2.47 -2.31
N GLU A 150 -4.30 3.74 -2.61
CA GLU A 150 -5.28 4.68 -3.17
C GLU A 150 -5.37 4.61 -4.70
N ARG A 151 -4.45 3.88 -5.33
CA ARG A 151 -4.41 3.69 -6.78
C ARG A 151 -4.73 2.23 -7.12
N TYR A 152 -5.35 2.03 -8.29
CA TYR A 152 -5.33 0.72 -8.95
C TYR A 152 -3.94 0.47 -9.51
N ALA A 153 -2.94 0.32 -8.64
CA ALA A 153 -1.58 0.04 -9.03
C ALA A 153 -1.06 -1.09 -8.17
N CYS A 154 -0.42 -2.05 -8.82
CA CYS A 154 0.28 -3.08 -8.10
C CYS A 154 1.56 -2.50 -7.49
N GLN A 155 1.74 -2.78 -6.21
CA GLN A 155 2.82 -2.21 -5.42
C GLN A 155 4.16 -2.92 -5.60
N THR A 156 4.15 -4.14 -6.14
CA THR A 156 5.35 -4.93 -6.42
C THR A 156 5.86 -4.65 -7.83
N CYS A 157 4.95 -4.69 -8.82
CA CYS A 157 5.30 -4.61 -10.24
C CYS A 157 5.22 -3.16 -10.79
N GLY A 158 4.60 -2.22 -10.06
CA GLY A 158 4.36 -0.85 -10.50
C GLY A 158 3.30 -0.73 -11.61
N THR A 159 2.72 -1.84 -12.05
CA THR A 159 1.71 -1.87 -13.10
C THR A 159 0.42 -1.22 -12.59
N SER A 160 0.03 -0.11 -13.23
CA SER A 160 -1.28 0.48 -13.04
C SER A 160 -2.32 -0.30 -13.82
N LEU A 161 -3.38 -0.72 -13.14
CA LEU A 161 -4.63 -1.16 -13.72
C LEU A 161 -5.55 0.05 -13.89
N SER A 162 -6.33 0.04 -14.96
CA SER A 162 -7.46 0.96 -15.08
C SER A 162 -8.59 0.50 -14.15
N GLU A 163 -9.46 1.44 -13.78
CA GLU A 163 -10.66 1.11 -13.02
C GLU A 163 -11.47 0.01 -13.72
N LEU A 164 -11.99 -0.93 -12.93
CA LEU A 164 -12.72 -2.07 -13.47
C LEU A 164 -14.10 -1.64 -13.94
N GLU A 165 -14.35 -1.83 -15.24
CA GLU A 165 -15.62 -1.51 -15.88
C GLU A 165 -16.17 -2.72 -16.64
N PRO A 166 -17.50 -2.93 -16.68
CA PRO A 166 -18.10 -4.10 -17.35
C PRO A 166 -17.67 -4.26 -18.82
N ARG A 167 -17.38 -3.14 -19.50
CA ARG A 167 -16.94 -3.13 -20.91
C ARG A 167 -15.56 -3.75 -21.15
N GLN A 168 -14.69 -3.79 -20.13
CA GLN A 168 -13.39 -4.45 -20.19
C GLN A 168 -13.51 -5.97 -20.13
N PHE A 169 -14.62 -6.49 -19.59
CA PHE A 169 -14.89 -7.93 -19.56
C PHE A 169 -15.65 -8.41 -20.79
N SER A 170 -15.78 -7.58 -21.83
CA SER A 170 -16.51 -7.88 -23.07
C SER A 170 -15.56 -8.21 -24.22
N PHE A 171 -15.56 -9.44 -24.73
CA PHE A 171 -14.77 -9.81 -25.92
C PHE A 171 -15.24 -9.12 -27.21
N ASN A 172 -16.46 -8.58 -27.23
CA ASN A 172 -16.99 -7.77 -28.33
C ASN A 172 -16.57 -6.30 -28.29
N SER A 173 -15.83 -5.89 -27.24
CA SER A 173 -15.38 -4.52 -27.04
C SER A 173 -13.87 -4.45 -27.31
N PRO A 174 -13.35 -3.41 -27.96
CA PRO A 174 -11.90 -3.21 -28.12
C PRO A 174 -11.16 -3.09 -26.77
N TYR A 175 -11.88 -2.87 -25.67
CA TYR A 175 -11.35 -2.82 -24.31
C TYR A 175 -11.19 -4.19 -23.63
N GLY A 176 -11.90 -5.22 -24.10
CA GLY A 176 -11.87 -6.57 -23.52
C GLY A 176 -11.53 -7.68 -24.52
N ALA A 177 -11.42 -7.35 -25.80
CA ALA A 177 -10.91 -8.22 -26.83
C ALA A 177 -9.38 -8.30 -26.73
N PHE A 178 -8.84 -9.51 -26.73
CA PHE A 178 -7.41 -9.72 -26.98
C PHE A 178 -7.04 -9.14 -28.35
N ARG A 179 -6.00 -8.32 -28.41
CA ARG A 179 -5.30 -7.99 -29.65
C ARG A 179 -4.23 -9.04 -29.93
#